data_AF-A0A124ILX3-F1
#
_entry.id   AF-A0A124ILX3-F1
#
_cell.length_a   1.000
_cell.length_b   1.000
_cell.length_c   1.000
_cell.angle_alpha   90.00
_cell.angle_beta   90.00
_cell.angle_gamma   90.00
#
_symmetry.space_group_name_H-M   'P 1'
#
loop_
_entity.id
_entity.type
_entity.pdbx_description
1 polymer ?
#
loop_
_entity_poly.entity_id
_entity_poly.type
_entity_poly.pdbx_seq_one_letter_code
_entity_poly.pdbx_strand_id
1 'polypeptide(L)' 'MTPEYVDQMQWHQTLGFARQVCARVFRDGGAPADALKAFGLGSHVATVKDDWSKAVELIAEVMCAPVQRSAA' A
#
# COMPACT_ATOMS: atom_id res chain seq x y z
N MET A 1 1.97 12.22 5.53
CA MET A 1 1.04 12.31 6.67
C MET A 1 1.12 11.00 7.44
N THR A 2 1.33 11.02 8.75
CA THR A 2 1.28 9.81 9.60
C THR A 2 -0.15 9.66 10.15
N PRO A 3 -0.79 8.48 10.06
CA PRO A 3 -2.14 8.30 10.61
C PRO A 3 -2.14 8.43 12.14
N GLU A 4 -3.15 9.09 12.73
CA GLU A 4 -3.20 9.46 14.16
C GLU A 4 -3.24 8.27 15.14
N TYR A 5 -3.59 7.07 14.66
CA TYR A 5 -3.72 5.83 15.46
C TYR A 5 -2.68 4.75 15.13
N VAL A 6 -1.68 5.09 14.33
CA VAL A 6 -0.66 4.12 13.88
C VAL A 6 0.66 4.43 14.58
N ASP A 7 1.30 3.40 15.13
CA ASP A 7 2.65 3.50 15.66
C ASP A 7 3.60 4.04 14.57
N GLN A 8 4.28 5.14 14.87
CA GLN A 8 5.10 5.84 13.88
C GLN A 8 6.24 4.97 13.34
N MET A 9 6.81 4.10 14.18
CA MET A 9 7.84 3.15 13.75
C MET A 9 7.23 2.11 12.80
N GLN A 10 6.06 1.57 13.13
CA GLN A 10 5.34 0.64 12.27
C GLN A 10 5.04 1.28 10.90
N TRP A 11 4.58 2.53 10.87
CA TRP A 11 4.33 3.27 9.64
C TRP A 11 5.58 3.41 8.75
N HIS A 12 6.72 3.78 9.34
CA HIS A 12 7.95 3.90 8.56
C HIS A 12 8.44 2.55 8.03
N GLN A 13 8.27 1.47 8.80
CA GLN A 13 8.62 0.11 8.37
C GLN A 13 7.71 -0.35 7.22
N THR A 14 6.40 -0.17 7.32
CA THR A 14 5.45 -0.55 6.27
C THR A 14 5.62 0.28 5.01
N LEU A 15 5.91 1.58 5.12
CA LEU A 15 6.28 2.41 3.98
C LEU A 15 7.54 1.89 3.27
N GLY A 16 8.57 1.51 4.03
CA GLY A 16 9.79 0.93 3.47
C GLY A 16 9.51 -0.35 2.68
N PHE A 17 8.71 -1.24 3.27
CA PHE A 17 8.29 -2.48 2.62
C PHE A 17 7.43 -2.23 1.37
N ALA A 18 6.43 -1.35 1.46
CA ALA A 18 5.56 -0.99 0.34
C ALA A 18 6.37 -0.43 -0.85
N ARG A 19 7.38 0.40 -0.57
CA ARG A 19 8.31 0.90 -1.61
C ARG A 19 9.09 -0.24 -2.27
N GLN A 20 9.60 -1.20 -1.50
CA GLN A 20 10.35 -2.33 -2.06
C GLN A 20 9.48 -3.18 -2.99
N VAL A 21 8.22 -3.42 -2.61
CA VAL A 21 7.28 -4.18 -3.44
C VAL A 21 6.92 -3.42 -4.72
N CYS A 22 6.54 -2.15 -4.61
CA CYS A 22 6.27 -1.32 -5.79
C CYS A 22 7.48 -1.21 -6.72
N ALA A 23 8.69 -1.06 -6.17
CA ALA A 23 9.93 -1.03 -6.96
C ALA A 23 10.23 -2.35 -7.66
N ARG A 24 9.80 -3.49 -7.10
CA ARG A 24 9.88 -4.78 -7.79
C ARG A 24 8.90 -4.83 -8.96
N VAL A 25 7.62 -4.51 -8.73
CA VAL A 25 6.59 -4.49 -9.78
C VAL A 25 6.99 -3.56 -10.94
N PHE A 26 7.50 -2.37 -10.63
CA PHE A 26 8.00 -1.43 -11.64
C PHE A 26 9.15 -2.00 -12.47
N ARG A 27 10.14 -2.64 -11.83
CA ARG A 27 11.28 -3.27 -12.54
C ARG A 27 10.83 -4.42 -13.44
N ASP A 28 9.80 -5.15 -13.03
CA ASP A 28 9.20 -6.24 -13.80
C ASP A 28 8.30 -5.71 -14.96
N GLY A 29 8.19 -4.39 -15.13
CA GLY A 29 7.42 -3.74 -16.20
C GLY A 29 5.93 -3.56 -15.89
N GLY A 30 5.53 -3.74 -14.63
CA GLY A 30 4.15 -3.58 -14.18
C GLY A 30 3.75 -2.12 -13.89
N ALA A 31 2.47 -1.92 -13.63
CA ALA A 31 1.89 -0.62 -13.28
C ALA A 31 1.50 -0.56 -11.78
N PRO A 32 1.25 0.65 -11.22
CA PRO A 32 0.75 0.78 -9.85
C PRO A 32 -0.53 -0.02 -9.60
N ALA A 33 -1.38 -0.14 -10.62
CA ALA A 33 -2.58 -0.96 -10.60
C ALA A 33 -2.30 -2.44 -10.27
N ASP A 34 -1.19 -2.99 -10.78
CA ASP A 34 -0.80 -4.38 -10.56
C ASP A 34 -0.29 -4.59 -9.14
N ALA A 35 0.47 -3.61 -8.62
CA ALA A 35 0.87 -3.60 -7.21
C ALA A 35 -0.35 -3.58 -6.29
N LEU A 36 -1.32 -2.69 -6.51
CA LEU A 36 -2.53 -2.61 -5.69
C LEU A 36 -3.35 -3.91 -5.72
N LYS A 37 -3.51 -4.53 -6.90
CA LYS A 37 -4.22 -5.81 -7.03
C LYS A 37 -3.58 -6.92 -6.20
N ALA A 38 -2.24 -6.95 -6.09
CA ALA A 38 -1.53 -7.94 -5.28
C ALA A 38 -1.85 -7.84 -3.78
N PHE A 39 -2.31 -6.67 -3.31
CA PHE A 39 -2.76 -6.44 -1.93
C PHE A 39 -4.29 -6.40 -1.79
N GLY A 40 -5.05 -6.80 -2.82
CA GLY A 40 -6.51 -6.77 -2.79
C GLY A 40 -7.13 -5.37 -2.91
N LEU A 41 -6.36 -4.35 -3.27
CA LEU A 41 -6.78 -2.95 -3.37
C LEU A 41 -7.29 -2.56 -4.76
N GLY A 42 -7.92 -3.50 -5.46
CA GLY A 42 -8.40 -3.32 -6.84
C GLY A 42 -9.40 -2.15 -7.00
N SER A 43 -10.18 -1.85 -5.96
CA SER A 43 -11.11 -0.71 -5.94
C SER A 43 -10.40 0.65 -6.01
N HIS A 44 -9.15 0.74 -5.57
CA HIS A 44 -8.38 1.99 -5.53
C HIS A 44 -7.61 2.28 -6.82
N VAL A 45 -7.62 1.34 -7.79
CA VAL A 45 -6.88 1.46 -9.05
C VAL A 45 -7.27 2.73 -9.83
N ALA A 46 -8.56 3.06 -9.89
CA ALA A 46 -9.05 4.25 -10.60
C ALA A 46 -8.58 5.57 -9.93
N THR A 47 -8.41 5.57 -8.61
CA THR A 47 -7.95 6.71 -7.82
C THR A 47 -6.44 6.93 -7.95
N VAL A 48 -5.68 5.84 -8.00
CA VAL A 48 -4.22 5.87 -8.09
C VAL A 48 -3.72 6.12 -9.51
N LYS A 49 -4.41 5.58 -10.53
CA LYS A 49 -3.96 5.62 -11.93
C LYS A 49 -2.49 5.16 -12.03
N ASP A 50 -1.60 6.05 -12.46
CA ASP A 50 -0.16 5.79 -12.66
C ASP A 50 0.72 6.41 -11.54
N ASP A 51 0.13 6.83 -10.42
CA ASP A 51 0.87 7.45 -9.31
C ASP A 51 1.42 6.41 -8.34
N TRP A 52 2.72 6.10 -8.49
CA TRP A 52 3.43 5.17 -7.59
C TRP A 52 3.47 5.63 -6.14
N SER A 53 3.51 6.94 -5.87
CA SER A 53 3.58 7.45 -4.49
C SER A 53 2.28 7.13 -3.76
N LYS A 54 1.13 7.35 -4.42
CA LYS A 54 -0.18 6.98 -3.87
C LYS A 54 -0.34 5.48 -3.67
N ALA A 55 0.17 4.67 -4.59
CA ALA A 55 0.14 3.21 -4.44
C ALA A 55 0.91 2.75 -3.19
N VAL A 56 2.11 3.30 -2.98
CA VAL A 56 2.93 3.01 -1.80
C VAL A 56 2.21 3.40 -0.51
N GLU A 57 1.63 4.59 -0.45
CA GLU A 57 0.93 5.08 0.74
C GLU A 57 -0.29 4.22 1.08
N LEU A 58 -1.11 3.84 0.10
CA LEU A 58 -2.28 2.98 0.32
C LEU A 58 -1.90 1.58 0.78
N ILE A 59 -0.84 0.99 0.21
CA ILE A 59 -0.35 -0.33 0.66
C ILE A 59 0.15 -0.23 2.10
N ALA A 60 0.93 0.81 2.43
CA ALA A 60 1.42 1.02 3.79
C ALA A 60 0.27 1.25 4.78
N GLU A 61 -0.77 1.98 4.38
CA GLU A 61 -1.97 2.22 5.19
C GLU A 61 -2.70 0.93 5.53
N VAL A 62 -2.93 0.07 4.53
CA VAL A 62 -3.62 -1.21 4.74
C VAL A 62 -2.79 -2.17 5.59
N MET A 63 -1.47 -2.13 5.48
CA MET A 63 -0.57 -2.92 6.33
C MET A 63 -0.49 -2.41 7.77
N CYS A 64 -0.73 -1.11 7.98
CA CYS A 64 -0.79 -0.49 9.30
C CYS A 64 -2.18 -0.52 9.91
N ALA A 65 -3.23 -0.67 9.11
CA ALA A 65 -4.58 -0.80 9.60
C ALA A 65 -4.67 -2.01 10.54
N PRO A 66 -5.27 -1.88 11.73
CA PRO A 66 -5.53 -3.03 12.57
C PRO A 66 -6.32 -4.04 11.75
N VAL A 67 -5.89 -5.31 11.73
CA VAL A 67 -6.61 -6.39 11.07
C VAL A 67 -8.05 -6.33 11.57
N GLN A 68 -8.96 -5.82 10.75
CA GLN A 68 -10.38 -5.88 11.03
C GLN A 68 -10.73 -7.36 10.90
N ARG A 69 -10.56 -8.12 11.99
CA ARG A 69 -11.19 -9.41 12.14
C ARG A 69 -12.68 -9.14 11.94
N SER A 70 -13.20 -9.55 10.79
CA SER A 70 -14.63 -9.68 10.60
C SER A 70 -15.08 -10.63 11.70
N ALA A 71 -15.77 -10.09 12.70
CA ALA A 71 -16.45 -10.91 13.69
C ALA A 71 -17.53 -11.70 12.92
N ALA A 72 -17.34 -13.00 12.83
CA ALA A 72 -18.33 -13.97 12.38
C ALA A 72 -18.89 -14.70 13.61
#